data_AF-A0A7W1SPT4-F1
#
_entry.id   AF-A0A7W1SPT4-F1
#
_cell.length_a   1.000
_cell.length_b   1.000
_cell.length_c   1.000
_cell.angle_alpha   90.00
_cell.angle_beta   90.00
_cell.angle_gamma   90.00
#
_symmetry.space_group_name_H-M   'P 1'
#
loop_
_entity.id
_entity.type
_entity.pdbx_description
1 polymer ?
#
loop_
_entity_poly.entity_id
_entity_poly.type
_entity_poly.pdbx_seq_one_letter_code
_entity_poly.pdbx_strand_id
1 'polypeptide(L)'
;MISNKEISKALNLCAQLMELHEENVFKSRSYSNAAFKIGKLDKQIASLQPSEIAGLEGIGKSISSCLTEMLSTGKFEELGRLASITPPGIMDMMAIKGIGPKKISVIWKSLQVESIGELLYACNENRLSSLKGFGQKTQEQIKKSIEFKISNSGKFLYATGEFVAQNLLDFLFNAGVVGRIELTGDIRRKCEIIESIDV
;
A
#
# COMPACT_ATOMS: atom_id res chain seq x y z
N MET A 1 -11.27 -12.99 10.84
CA MET A 1 -10.80 -13.98 9.85
C MET A 1 -10.27 -13.21 8.66
N ILE A 2 -9.05 -13.50 8.19
CA ILE A 2 -8.43 -12.76 7.09
C ILE A 2 -9.19 -13.01 5.78
N SER A 3 -9.45 -11.96 5.03
CA SER A 3 -10.17 -12.02 3.76
C SER A 3 -9.24 -12.35 2.58
N ASN A 4 -9.79 -12.93 1.51
CA ASN A 4 -9.06 -13.12 0.25
C ASN A 4 -8.40 -11.83 -0.27
N LYS A 5 -9.05 -10.68 -0.06
CA LYS A 5 -8.53 -9.36 -0.46
C LYS A 5 -7.28 -8.97 0.32
N GLU A 6 -7.25 -9.25 1.63
CA GLU A 6 -6.07 -9.01 2.46
C GLU A 6 -4.91 -9.95 2.10
N ILE A 7 -5.20 -11.24 1.90
CA ILE A 7 -4.21 -12.22 1.44
C ILE A 7 -3.60 -11.80 0.10
N SER A 8 -4.46 -11.45 -0.87
CA SER A 8 -4.04 -11.00 -2.20
C SER A 8 -3.12 -9.76 -2.11
N LYS A 9 -3.48 -8.77 -1.29
CA LYS A 9 -2.64 -7.58 -1.06
C LYS A 9 -1.28 -7.94 -0.48
N ALA A 10 -1.25 -8.81 0.54
CA ALA A 10 -0.02 -9.21 1.19
C ALA A 10 0.92 -9.98 0.26
N LEU A 11 0.39 -10.93 -0.53
CA LEU A 11 1.17 -11.66 -1.53
C LEU A 11 1.69 -10.74 -2.65
N ASN A 12 0.87 -9.79 -3.10
CA ASN A 12 1.29 -8.83 -4.10
C ASN A 12 2.40 -7.91 -3.57
N LEU A 13 2.28 -7.43 -2.33
CA LEU A 13 3.33 -6.64 -1.69
C LEU A 13 4.63 -7.44 -1.56
N CYS A 14 4.53 -8.71 -1.13
CA CYS A 14 5.68 -9.61 -1.04
C CYS A 14 6.36 -9.79 -2.41
N ALA A 15 5.60 -10.02 -3.47
CA ALA A 15 6.13 -10.10 -4.84
C ALA A 15 6.84 -8.81 -5.26
N GLN A 16 6.27 -7.65 -4.95
CA GLN A 16 6.87 -6.36 -5.28
C GLN A 16 8.18 -6.12 -4.52
N LEU A 17 8.24 -6.47 -3.23
CA LEU A 17 9.46 -6.36 -2.43
C LEU A 17 10.53 -7.36 -2.91
N MET A 18 10.14 -8.56 -3.33
CA MET A 18 11.07 -9.50 -3.98
C MET A 18 11.68 -8.88 -5.25
N GLU A 19 10.89 -8.21 -6.08
CA GLU A 19 11.41 -7.52 -7.27
C GLU A 19 12.33 -6.35 -6.91
N LEU A 20 11.99 -5.59 -5.87
CA LEU A 20 12.80 -4.47 -5.38
C LEU A 20 14.20 -4.94 -4.93
N HIS A 21 14.24 -6.03 -4.18
CA HIS A 21 15.46 -6.64 -3.64
C HIS A 21 16.17 -7.58 -4.62
N GLU A 22 15.72 -7.65 -5.88
CA GLU A 22 16.29 -8.51 -6.93
C GLU A 22 16.36 -10.01 -6.54
N GLU A 23 15.39 -10.45 -5.74
CA GLU A 23 15.18 -11.86 -5.44
C GLU A 23 14.78 -12.62 -6.72
N ASN A 24 14.70 -13.95 -6.61
CA ASN A 24 14.41 -14.81 -7.75
C ASN A 24 13.12 -14.39 -8.52
N VAL A 25 13.28 -14.07 -9.81
CA VAL A 25 12.19 -13.58 -10.69
C VAL A 25 11.05 -14.60 -10.83
N PHE A 26 11.34 -15.91 -10.80
CA PHE A 26 10.30 -16.93 -10.82
C PHE A 26 9.50 -16.96 -9.52
N LYS A 27 10.16 -16.73 -8.38
CA LYS A 27 9.51 -16.61 -7.07
C LYS A 27 8.59 -15.39 -7.05
N SER A 28 9.08 -14.19 -7.39
CA SER A 28 8.25 -12.97 -7.39
C SER A 28 7.02 -13.11 -8.31
N ARG A 29 7.20 -13.67 -9.51
CA ARG A 29 6.09 -13.93 -10.45
C ARG A 29 5.09 -14.93 -9.89
N SER A 30 5.55 -15.97 -9.20
CA SER A 30 4.66 -16.95 -8.57
C SER A 30 3.78 -16.30 -7.49
N TYR A 31 4.35 -15.44 -6.64
CA TYR A 31 3.59 -14.70 -5.63
C TYR A 31 2.60 -13.70 -6.27
N SER A 32 3.00 -12.99 -7.32
CA SER A 32 2.10 -12.08 -8.05
C SER A 32 0.94 -12.83 -8.72
N ASN A 33 1.21 -13.98 -9.35
CA ASN A 33 0.19 -14.83 -9.96
C ASN A 33 -0.78 -15.38 -8.92
N ALA A 34 -0.27 -15.84 -7.77
CA ALA A 34 -1.12 -16.29 -6.68
C ALA A 34 -1.98 -15.16 -6.12
N ALA A 35 -1.41 -13.97 -5.90
CA ALA A 35 -2.16 -12.80 -5.46
C ALA A 35 -3.35 -12.50 -6.38
N PHE A 36 -3.13 -12.53 -7.70
CA PHE A 36 -4.17 -12.31 -8.70
C PHE A 36 -5.26 -13.39 -8.65
N LYS A 37 -4.87 -14.67 -8.60
CA LYS A 37 -5.83 -15.79 -8.56
C LYS A 37 -6.68 -15.74 -7.29
N ILE A 38 -6.05 -15.52 -6.13
CA ILE A 38 -6.74 -15.46 -4.84
C ILE A 38 -7.70 -14.27 -4.76
N GLY A 39 -7.30 -13.11 -5.30
CA GLY A 39 -8.18 -11.94 -5.37
C GLY A 39 -9.43 -12.15 -6.22
N LYS A 40 -9.43 -13.16 -7.11
CA LYS A 40 -10.56 -13.53 -7.98
C LYS A 40 -11.34 -14.76 -7.51
N LEU A 41 -10.95 -15.40 -6.41
CA LEU A 41 -11.68 -16.54 -5.89
C LEU A 41 -13.00 -16.09 -5.27
N ASP A 42 -14.10 -16.68 -5.74
CA ASP A 42 -15.43 -16.45 -5.18
C ASP A 42 -15.56 -17.03 -3.75
N LYS A 43 -14.87 -18.15 -3.50
CA LYS A 43 -14.84 -18.81 -2.19
C LYS A 43 -13.73 -18.22 -1.33
N GLN A 44 -14.01 -18.03 -0.04
CA GLN A 44 -12.98 -17.62 0.92
C GLN A 44 -11.94 -18.73 1.09
N ILE A 45 -10.66 -18.40 0.91
CA ILE A 45 -9.56 -19.34 1.13
C ILE A 45 -9.54 -19.86 2.57
N ALA A 46 -9.94 -19.02 3.52
CA ALA A 46 -10.05 -19.41 4.92
C ALA A 46 -11.08 -20.53 5.19
N SER A 47 -11.97 -20.82 4.23
CA SER A 47 -12.95 -21.92 4.33
C SER A 47 -12.50 -23.22 3.66
N LEU A 48 -11.37 -23.21 2.95
CA LEU A 48 -10.84 -24.36 2.22
C LEU A 48 -9.90 -25.19 3.10
N GLN A 49 -9.89 -26.51 2.89
CA GLN A 49 -8.90 -27.40 3.50
C GLN A 49 -7.51 -27.21 2.85
N PRO A 50 -6.41 -27.49 3.58
CA PRO A 50 -5.06 -27.36 3.04
C PRO A 50 -4.82 -28.15 1.74
N SER A 51 -5.45 -29.32 1.60
CA SER A 51 -5.40 -30.13 0.37
C SER A 51 -6.08 -29.45 -0.82
N GLU A 52 -7.20 -28.75 -0.60
CA GLU A 52 -7.89 -27.99 -1.63
C GLU A 52 -7.05 -26.77 -2.05
N ILE A 53 -6.41 -26.08 -1.10
CA ILE A 53 -5.51 -24.96 -1.38
C ILE A 53 -4.32 -25.42 -2.23
N ALA A 54 -3.72 -26.57 -1.93
CA ALA A 54 -2.62 -27.14 -2.69
C ALA A 54 -3.02 -27.59 -4.10
N GLY A 55 -4.31 -27.88 -4.32
CA GLY A 55 -4.88 -28.24 -5.62
C GLY A 55 -5.21 -27.04 -6.51
N LEU A 56 -5.16 -25.81 -5.99
CA LEU A 56 -5.45 -24.61 -6.76
C LEU A 56 -4.37 -24.37 -7.82
N GLU A 57 -4.80 -24.25 -9.08
CA GLU A 57 -3.89 -24.02 -10.19
C GLU A 57 -3.06 -22.75 -9.95
N GLY A 58 -1.74 -22.82 -10.12
CA GLY A 58 -0.84 -21.68 -9.88
C GLY A 58 -0.49 -21.42 -8.40
N ILE A 59 -0.96 -22.26 -7.48
CA ILE A 59 -0.51 -22.28 -6.08
C ILE A 59 0.43 -23.48 -5.90
N GLY A 60 1.74 -23.21 -5.92
CA GLY A 60 2.75 -24.23 -5.63
C GLY A 60 2.90 -24.50 -4.13
N LYS A 61 3.71 -25.51 -3.77
CA LYS A 61 3.98 -25.91 -2.38
C LYS A 61 4.40 -24.75 -1.47
N SER A 62 5.30 -23.88 -1.95
CA SER A 62 5.77 -22.72 -1.16
C SER A 62 4.64 -21.73 -0.84
N ILE A 63 3.76 -21.46 -1.81
CA ILE A 63 2.63 -20.53 -1.62
C ILE A 63 1.56 -21.18 -0.74
N SER A 64 1.27 -22.47 -0.95
CA SER A 64 0.33 -23.22 -0.10
C SER A 64 0.77 -23.23 1.38
N SER A 65 2.07 -23.42 1.63
CA SER A 65 2.64 -23.31 2.98
C SER A 65 2.47 -21.91 3.57
N CYS A 66 2.78 -20.87 2.79
CA CYS A 66 2.59 -19.48 3.19
C CYS A 66 1.12 -19.16 3.50
N LEU A 67 0.18 -19.63 2.68
CA LEU A 67 -1.25 -19.44 2.93
C LEU A 67 -1.69 -20.11 4.23
N THR A 68 -1.20 -21.33 4.47
CA THR A 68 -1.49 -22.07 5.71
C THR A 68 -0.99 -21.31 6.95
N GLU A 69 0.23 -20.75 6.88
CA GLU A 69 0.81 -19.90 7.92
C GLU A 69 -0.04 -18.64 8.17
N MET A 70 -0.41 -17.92 7.10
CA MET A 70 -1.24 -16.72 7.19
C MET A 70 -2.61 -16.99 7.79
N LEU A 71 -3.23 -18.12 7.44
CA LEU A 71 -4.55 -18.51 7.96
C LEU A 71 -4.50 -18.96 9.43
N SER A 72 -3.43 -19.63 9.85
CA SER A 72 -3.30 -20.18 11.21
C SER A 72 -2.74 -19.18 12.22
N THR A 73 -1.74 -18.41 11.84
CA THR A 73 -1.00 -17.51 12.75
C THR A 73 -1.28 -16.03 12.51
N GLY A 74 -1.87 -15.69 11.36
CA GLY A 74 -1.98 -14.30 10.91
C GLY A 74 -0.66 -13.67 10.48
N LYS A 75 0.44 -14.44 10.44
CA LYS A 75 1.77 -13.97 10.07
C LYS A 75 2.13 -14.34 8.63
N PHE A 76 3.06 -13.57 8.08
CA PHE A 76 3.67 -13.83 6.80
C PHE A 76 5.16 -13.50 6.93
N GLU A 77 5.94 -14.48 7.39
CA GLU A 77 7.35 -14.28 7.74
C GLU A 77 8.19 -13.68 6.62
N GLU A 78 8.05 -14.20 5.39
CA GLU A 78 8.83 -13.69 4.24
C GLU A 78 8.50 -12.23 3.92
N LEU A 79 7.23 -11.84 4.02
CA LEU A 79 6.83 -10.44 3.86
C LEU A 79 7.41 -9.58 4.99
N GLY A 80 7.36 -10.05 6.23
CA GLY A 80 7.96 -9.37 7.37
C GLY A 80 9.47 -9.17 7.22
N ARG A 81 10.19 -10.19 6.77
CA ARG A 81 11.63 -10.14 6.48
C ARG A 81 11.92 -9.07 5.44
N LEU A 82 11.25 -9.12 4.29
CA LEU A 82 11.47 -8.16 3.20
C LEU A 82 11.10 -6.74 3.60
N ALA A 83 10.00 -6.56 4.35
CA ALA A 83 9.61 -5.26 4.86
C ALA A 83 10.64 -4.69 5.84
N SER A 84 11.24 -5.52 6.71
CA SER A 84 12.22 -5.08 7.71
C SER A 84 13.52 -4.53 7.12
N ILE A 85 13.92 -5.01 5.94
CA ILE A 85 15.13 -4.56 5.23
C ILE A 85 14.81 -3.47 4.20
N THR A 86 13.56 -3.03 4.10
CA THR A 86 13.13 -2.00 3.15
C THR A 86 12.95 -0.66 3.87
N PRO A 87 13.70 0.39 3.51
CA PRO A 87 13.48 1.73 4.03
C PRO A 87 12.01 2.18 3.91
N PRO A 88 11.42 2.82 4.94
CA PRO A 88 10.01 3.22 4.92
C PRO A 88 9.63 4.09 3.72
N GLY A 89 10.47 5.05 3.33
CA GLY A 89 10.13 5.92 2.21
C GLY A 89 10.20 5.23 0.83
N ILE A 90 10.85 4.08 0.72
CA ILE A 90 10.75 3.22 -0.47
C ILE A 90 9.36 2.59 -0.58
N MET A 91 8.79 2.14 0.55
CA MET A 91 7.41 1.65 0.59
C MET A 91 6.43 2.76 0.16
N ASP A 92 6.68 4.00 0.59
CA ASP A 92 5.87 5.15 0.18
C ASP A 92 5.99 5.47 -1.32
N MET A 93 7.18 5.29 -1.90
CA MET A 93 7.41 5.45 -3.33
C MET A 93 6.70 4.38 -4.16
N MET A 94 6.58 3.15 -3.65
CA MET A 94 5.86 2.06 -4.32
C MET A 94 4.37 2.35 -4.49
N ALA A 95 3.81 3.22 -3.65
CA ALA A 95 2.44 3.70 -3.78
C ALA A 95 2.27 4.77 -4.88
N ILE A 96 3.35 5.32 -5.45
CA ILE A 96 3.28 6.34 -6.50
C ILE A 96 2.85 5.67 -7.82
N LYS A 97 1.71 6.11 -8.35
CA LYS A 97 1.18 5.59 -9.62
C LYS A 97 2.19 5.81 -10.76
N GLY A 98 2.50 4.72 -11.46
CA GLY A 98 3.39 4.73 -12.63
C GLY A 98 4.85 4.37 -12.32
N ILE A 99 5.21 4.13 -11.06
CA ILE A 99 6.54 3.65 -10.65
C ILE A 99 6.42 2.24 -10.10
N GLY A 100 6.99 1.27 -10.81
CA GLY A 100 7.05 -0.12 -10.35
C GLY A 100 8.30 -0.42 -9.50
N PRO A 101 8.34 -1.56 -8.80
CA PRO A 101 9.43 -1.93 -7.89
C PRO A 101 10.81 -1.92 -8.54
N LYS A 102 10.90 -2.38 -9.80
CA LYS A 102 12.16 -2.35 -10.57
C LYS A 102 12.70 -0.94 -10.78
N LYS A 103 11.82 0.03 -11.07
CA LYS A 103 12.22 1.44 -11.22
C LYS A 103 12.70 1.98 -9.87
N ILE A 104 12.00 1.66 -8.79
CA ILE A 104 12.37 2.10 -7.44
C ILE A 104 13.71 1.51 -7.02
N SER A 105 13.99 0.24 -7.34
CA SER A 105 15.30 -0.37 -7.12
C SER A 105 16.42 0.39 -7.82
N VAL A 106 16.22 0.78 -9.09
CA VAL A 106 17.20 1.60 -9.83
C VAL A 106 17.39 2.98 -9.21
N ILE A 107 16.30 3.65 -8.80
CA ILE A 107 16.35 4.94 -8.11
C ILE A 107 17.15 4.82 -6.82
N TRP A 108 16.82 3.84 -5.98
CA TRP A 108 17.45 3.63 -4.69
C TRP A 108 18.94 3.34 -4.85
N LYS A 109 19.31 2.38 -5.70
CA LYS A 109 20.71 1.99 -5.89
C LYS A 109 21.55 3.07 -6.57
N SER A 110 20.97 3.84 -7.51
CA SER A 110 21.74 4.80 -8.32
C SER A 110 21.79 6.19 -7.71
N LEU A 111 20.72 6.63 -7.04
CA LEU A 111 20.60 7.98 -6.48
C LEU A 111 20.61 8.01 -4.96
N GLN A 112 20.53 6.85 -4.30
CA GLN A 112 20.46 6.72 -2.83
C GLN A 112 19.32 7.56 -2.23
N VAL A 113 18.21 7.60 -2.96
CA VAL A 113 17.00 8.32 -2.58
C VAL A 113 16.10 7.38 -1.79
N GLU A 114 15.75 7.77 -0.57
CA GLU A 114 14.96 6.96 0.35
C GLU A 114 13.68 7.65 0.82
N SER A 115 13.40 8.88 0.38
CA SER A 115 12.16 9.60 0.69
C SER A 115 11.49 10.25 -0.54
N ILE A 116 10.17 10.47 -0.46
CA ILE A 116 9.40 11.16 -1.51
C ILE A 116 9.98 12.57 -1.79
N GLY A 117 10.42 13.28 -0.74
CA GLY A 117 11.00 14.61 -0.87
C GLY A 117 12.31 14.60 -1.65
N GLU A 118 13.22 13.67 -1.35
CA GLU A 118 14.45 13.47 -2.10
C GLU A 118 14.19 13.06 -3.55
N LEU A 119 13.17 12.24 -3.81
CA LEU A 119 12.78 11.87 -5.16
C LEU A 119 12.27 13.09 -5.95
N LEU A 120 11.47 13.95 -5.32
CA LEU A 120 11.02 15.20 -5.92
C LEU A 120 12.21 16.12 -6.22
N TYR A 121 13.15 16.24 -5.29
CA TYR A 121 14.37 17.01 -5.49
C TYR A 121 15.21 16.46 -6.66
N ALA A 122 15.40 15.14 -6.73
CA ALA A 122 16.09 14.49 -7.84
C ALA A 122 15.39 14.70 -9.20
N CYS A 123 14.06 14.84 -9.22
CA CYS A 123 13.31 15.22 -10.42
C CYS A 123 13.58 16.68 -10.81
N ASN A 124 13.63 17.60 -9.85
CA ASN A 124 13.87 19.03 -10.11
C ASN A 124 15.29 19.28 -10.64
N GLU A 125 16.28 18.54 -10.13
CA GLU A 125 17.68 18.58 -10.57
C GLU A 125 17.92 17.80 -11.88
N ASN A 126 16.89 17.24 -12.51
CA ASN A 126 16.98 16.36 -13.69
C ASN A 126 17.86 15.11 -13.51
N ARG A 127 18.28 14.78 -12.29
CA ARG A 127 19.10 13.60 -11.96
C ARG A 127 18.39 12.31 -12.31
N LEU A 128 17.07 12.27 -12.14
CA LEU A 128 16.27 11.09 -12.48
C LEU A 128 16.29 10.84 -14.00
N SER A 129 16.28 11.89 -14.82
CA SER A 129 16.24 11.78 -16.27
C SER A 129 17.50 11.16 -16.90
N SER A 130 18.62 11.24 -16.18
CA SER A 130 19.90 10.67 -16.57
C SER A 130 19.98 9.16 -16.34
N LEU A 131 19.05 8.56 -15.58
CA LEU A 131 19.03 7.13 -15.34
C LEU A 131 18.44 6.35 -16.52
N LYS A 132 19.03 5.19 -16.81
CA LYS A 132 18.51 4.28 -17.83
C LYS A 132 17.07 3.87 -17.51
N GLY A 133 16.15 4.11 -18.45
CA GLY A 133 14.72 3.80 -18.29
C GLY A 133 13.87 4.92 -17.68
N PHE A 134 14.47 6.09 -17.43
CA PHE A 134 13.79 7.28 -16.89
C PHE A 134 13.93 8.46 -17.85
N GLY A 135 13.40 8.38 -19.07
CA GLY A 135 13.40 9.55 -19.96
C GLY A 135 12.66 10.75 -19.36
N GLN A 136 12.85 11.95 -19.92
CA GLN A 136 12.21 13.20 -19.45
C GLN A 136 10.69 13.05 -19.20
N LYS A 137 9.96 12.41 -20.11
CA LYS A 137 8.52 12.14 -19.94
C LYS A 137 8.21 11.33 -18.67
N THR A 138 9.04 10.33 -18.36
CA THR A 138 8.87 9.51 -17.16
C THR A 138 9.15 10.33 -15.90
N GLN A 139 10.22 11.12 -15.88
CA GLN A 139 10.53 12.01 -14.76
C GLN A 139 9.39 13.01 -14.52
N GLU A 140 8.87 13.64 -15.57
CA GLU A 140 7.79 14.62 -15.45
C GLU A 140 6.49 13.97 -14.94
N GLN A 141 6.18 12.76 -15.40
CA GLN A 141 5.05 11.98 -14.88
C GLN A 141 5.22 11.66 -13.39
N ILE A 142 6.42 11.25 -12.98
CA ILE A 142 6.74 10.95 -11.57
C ILE A 142 6.59 12.20 -10.72
N LYS A 143 7.18 13.32 -11.14
CA LYS A 143 7.08 14.61 -10.48
C LYS A 143 5.62 15.02 -10.29
N LYS A 144 4.81 14.98 -11.36
CA LYS A 144 3.37 15.30 -11.29
C LYS A 144 2.61 14.40 -10.32
N SER A 145 2.90 13.09 -10.31
CA SER A 145 2.27 12.16 -9.36
C SER A 145 2.64 12.48 -7.91
N ILE A 146 3.88 12.89 -7.65
CA ILE A 146 4.34 13.29 -6.31
C ILE A 146 3.67 14.60 -5.89
N GLU A 147 3.71 15.62 -6.74
CA GLU A 147 3.07 16.93 -6.47
C GLU A 147 1.57 16.78 -6.25
N PHE A 148 0.90 15.92 -7.02
CA PHE A 148 -0.50 15.59 -6.82
C PHE A 148 -0.73 14.92 -5.45
N LYS A 149 0.10 13.94 -5.07
CA LYS A 149 -0.01 13.29 -3.75
C LYS A 149 0.20 14.29 -2.60
N ILE A 150 1.17 15.20 -2.74
CA ILE A 150 1.45 16.23 -1.73
C ILE A 150 0.31 17.24 -1.64
N SER A 151 -0.18 17.78 -2.76
CA SER A 151 -1.26 18.78 -2.78
C SER A 151 -2.61 18.24 -2.32
N ASN A 152 -2.79 16.92 -2.37
CA ASN A 152 -3.96 16.21 -1.85
C ASN A 152 -3.72 15.58 -0.47
N SER A 153 -2.54 15.76 0.11
CA SER A 153 -2.26 15.30 1.47
C SER A 153 -3.08 16.11 2.47
N GLY A 154 -3.72 15.43 3.42
CA GLY A 154 -4.60 16.06 4.40
C GLY A 154 -6.00 16.40 3.89
N LYS A 155 -6.33 16.13 2.61
CA LYS A 155 -7.67 16.38 2.05
C LYS A 155 -8.48 15.09 1.95
N PHE A 156 -9.69 15.13 2.51
CA PHE A 156 -10.59 13.98 2.54
C PHE A 156 -11.97 14.35 2.00
N LEU A 157 -12.64 13.38 1.38
CA LEU A 157 -14.04 13.56 1.00
C LEU A 157 -14.91 13.60 2.25
N TYR A 158 -15.90 14.50 2.28
CA TYR A 158 -16.89 14.57 3.37
C TYR A 158 -17.46 13.19 3.71
N ALA A 159 -17.85 12.41 2.71
CA ALA A 159 -18.43 11.08 2.92
C ALA A 159 -17.51 10.11 3.68
N THR A 160 -16.18 10.27 3.56
CA THR A 160 -15.21 9.49 4.35
C THR A 160 -15.07 10.06 5.77
N GLY A 161 -15.05 11.39 5.88
CA GLY A 161 -14.91 12.10 7.16
C GLY A 161 -16.12 12.01 8.07
N GLU A 162 -17.33 12.04 7.52
CA GLU A 162 -18.61 12.04 8.25
C GLU A 162 -18.72 10.84 9.19
N PHE A 163 -18.41 9.64 8.69
CA PHE A 163 -18.43 8.43 9.50
C PHE A 163 -17.44 8.50 10.67
N VAL A 164 -16.22 9.00 10.43
CA VAL A 164 -15.18 9.14 11.47
C VAL A 164 -15.59 10.20 12.49
N ALA A 165 -16.14 11.32 12.04
CA ALA A 165 -16.56 12.43 12.87
C ALA A 165 -17.73 12.07 13.79
N GLN A 166 -18.69 11.30 13.28
CA GLN A 166 -19.80 10.83 14.11
C GLN A 166 -19.31 9.89 15.21
N ASN A 167 -18.43 8.94 14.88
CA ASN A 167 -17.83 8.05 15.88
C ASN A 167 -17.03 8.83 16.94
N LEU A 168 -16.31 9.89 16.54
CA LEU A 168 -15.59 10.75 17.48
C LEU A 168 -16.55 11.50 18.42
N LEU A 169 -17.65 12.03 17.89
CA LEU A 169 -18.63 12.76 18.67
C LEU A 169 -19.34 11.85 19.67
N ASP A 170 -19.72 10.64 19.25
CA ASP A 170 -20.31 9.62 20.12
C ASP A 170 -19.32 9.20 21.22
N PHE A 171 -18.05 9.02 20.89
CA PHE A 171 -17.01 8.70 21.86
C PHE A 171 -16.85 9.79 22.93
N LEU A 172 -16.76 11.06 22.52
CA LEU A 172 -16.59 12.19 23.42
C LEU A 172 -17.84 12.48 24.26
N PHE A 173 -19.03 12.30 23.69
CA PHE A 173 -20.29 12.39 24.44
C PHE A 173 -20.37 11.31 25.53
N ASN A 174 -20.04 10.06 25.19
CA ASN A 174 -20.07 8.93 26.13
C ASN A 174 -18.97 9.01 27.20
N ALA A 175 -17.89 9.75 26.97
CA ALA A 175 -16.87 10.00 27.98
C ALA A 175 -17.37 10.88 29.14
N GLY A 176 -18.48 11.62 28.97
CA GLY A 176 -19.17 12.36 30.03
C GLY A 176 -18.40 13.57 30.59
N VAL A 177 -17.32 14.00 29.92
CA VAL A 177 -16.45 15.09 30.38
C VAL A 177 -16.97 16.47 29.98
N VAL A 178 -17.86 16.54 28.98
CA VAL A 178 -18.39 17.79 28.40
C VAL A 178 -19.91 17.80 28.33
N GLY A 179 -20.53 18.94 28.65
CA GLY A 179 -22.00 19.09 28.67
C GLY A 179 -22.65 19.28 27.30
N ARG A 180 -21.90 19.75 26.28
CA ARG A 180 -22.35 19.88 24.90
C ARG A 180 -21.15 19.75 23.97
N ILE A 181 -21.33 19.03 22.87
CA ILE A 181 -20.32 18.84 21.84
C ILE A 181 -20.99 18.82 20.46
N GLU A 182 -20.42 19.52 19.48
CA GLU A 182 -20.99 19.65 18.13
C GLU A 182 -19.89 19.73 17.09
N LEU A 183 -20.07 19.08 15.94
CA LEU A 183 -19.18 19.25 14.81
C LEU A 183 -19.12 20.73 14.37
N THR A 184 -17.92 21.23 14.10
CA THR A 184 -17.66 22.57 13.57
C THR A 184 -16.87 22.50 12.26
N GLY A 185 -16.28 23.62 11.81
CA GLY A 185 -15.40 23.61 10.64
C GLY A 185 -16.05 23.19 9.32
N ASP A 186 -15.22 22.61 8.44
CA ASP A 186 -15.59 22.18 7.08
C ASP A 186 -16.66 21.10 7.09
N ILE A 187 -16.58 20.18 8.06
CA ILE A 187 -17.50 19.05 8.19
C ILE A 187 -18.90 19.52 8.58
N ARG A 188 -19.04 20.51 9.48
CA ARG A 188 -20.34 21.12 9.79
C ARG A 188 -20.98 21.77 8.56
N ARG A 189 -20.15 22.41 7.72
CA ARG A 189 -20.60 23.07 6.49
C ARG A 189 -20.83 22.10 5.33
N LYS A 190 -20.55 20.81 5.52
CA LYS A 190 -20.65 19.77 4.50
C LYS A 190 -19.85 20.11 3.24
N CYS A 191 -18.68 20.72 3.41
CA CYS A 191 -17.76 20.98 2.31
C CYS A 191 -17.36 19.65 1.66
N GLU A 192 -17.37 19.55 0.33
CA GLU A 192 -17.10 18.30 -0.39
C GLU A 192 -15.74 17.69 -0.02
N ILE A 193 -14.75 18.57 0.19
CA ILE A 193 -13.42 18.26 0.70
C ILE A 193 -13.28 18.91 2.08
N ILE A 194 -12.79 18.13 3.04
CA ILE A 194 -12.47 18.58 4.40
C ILE A 194 -10.98 18.34 4.67
N GLU A 195 -10.36 19.21 5.46
CA GLU A 195 -8.94 19.08 5.87
C GLU A 195 -8.78 18.60 7.33
N SER A 196 -9.80 18.84 8.16
CA SER A 196 -9.87 18.42 9.55
C SER A 196 -11.29 18.03 9.96
N ILE A 197 -11.38 17.34 11.10
CA ILE A 197 -12.64 17.13 11.82
C ILE A 197 -12.55 17.98 13.09
N ASP A 198 -13.34 19.04 13.13
CA ASP A 198 -13.40 19.97 14.26
C ASP A 198 -14.68 19.69 15.07
N VAL A 199 -14.57 19.71 16.41
CA VAL A 199 -15.65 19.34 17.35
C VAL A 199 -15.67 20.29 18.55
#